data_AF-A0A1X2HD99-F1
#
_entry.id   AF-A0A1X2HD99-F1
#
_cell.length_a   1.000
_cell.length_b   1.000
_cell.length_c   1.000
_cell.angle_alpha   90.00
_cell.angle_beta   90.00
_cell.angle_gamma   90.00
#
_symmetry.space_group_name_H-M   'P 1'
#
loop_
_entity.id
_entity.type
_entity.pdbx_description
1 polymer ?
#
loop_
_entity_poly.entity_id
_entity_poly.type
_entity_poly.pdbx_seq_one_letter_code
_entity_poly.pdbx_strand_id
1 'polypeptide(L)'
;MLLSHLASELICRIFAYANSPQDYMALGRTSRRLQVLGNAPACHLAFLYNYFDADRPIYKRDYPRLVQWIASTGVEPIGHTMTKTARRIPTQLFVNVFQNPRWADINPLVLFRSECVSGQYTVPSVLDDHTLPLVRARQASRHRLIENNEIRGVRRVYLDAEVRMDRNQKIVCDCVFHQIDAVYCFTVLRDVREVHVGRILYQDEGIVSDTTWSSLLSVCHRHTTSIQVMPTPKRHRRQWTPCLLQSLEGCTLQRRISKGGLSAGCRFDYVFVYEHVLDDTICLEFCARTPQGDLEPRGFVLMKEFCIVWKS
;
A
#
# COMPACT_ATOMS: atom_id res chain seq x y z
N MET A 1 -17.71 -34.28 -27.32
CA MET A 1 -18.45 -34.19 -26.05
C MET A 1 -18.65 -32.73 -25.72
N LEU A 2 -19.89 -32.27 -25.53
CA LEU A 2 -20.17 -30.86 -25.20
C LEU A 2 -19.80 -30.60 -23.73
N LEU A 3 -19.15 -29.46 -23.47
CA LEU A 3 -18.75 -29.04 -22.12
C LEU A 3 -19.95 -28.99 -21.14
N SER A 4 -21.13 -28.65 -21.67
CA SER A 4 -22.39 -28.59 -20.94
C SER A 4 -22.93 -29.95 -20.49
N HIS A 5 -22.36 -31.07 -20.93
CA HIS A 5 -22.77 -32.43 -20.53
C HIS A 5 -21.92 -33.00 -19.40
N LEU A 6 -20.85 -32.31 -18.99
CA LEU A 6 -20.03 -32.73 -17.87
C LEU A 6 -20.79 -32.65 -16.54
N ALA A 7 -20.31 -33.41 -15.56
CA ALA A 7 -20.74 -33.28 -14.16
C ALA A 7 -20.41 -31.87 -13.64
N SER A 8 -21.25 -31.34 -12.74
CA SER A 8 -21.12 -29.96 -12.24
C SER A 8 -19.78 -29.74 -11.55
N GLU A 9 -19.25 -30.75 -10.86
CA GLU A 9 -17.96 -30.75 -10.19
C GLU A 9 -16.80 -30.55 -11.19
N LEU A 10 -16.87 -31.21 -12.36
CA LEU A 10 -15.87 -31.06 -13.41
C LEU A 10 -15.93 -29.66 -14.02
N ILE A 11 -17.14 -29.13 -14.23
CA ILE A 11 -17.33 -27.76 -14.73
C ILE A 11 -16.75 -26.75 -13.73
N CYS A 12 -17.07 -26.88 -12.44
CA CYS A 12 -16.54 -26.00 -11.40
C CYS A 12 -15.00 -26.06 -11.33
N ARG A 13 -14.39 -27.24 -11.54
CA ARG A 13 -12.93 -27.35 -11.68
C ARG A 13 -12.40 -26.61 -12.89
N ILE A 14 -13.06 -26.69 -14.05
CA ILE A 14 -12.63 -25.95 -15.26
C ILE A 14 -12.63 -24.44 -15.00
N PHE A 15 -13.68 -23.90 -14.38
CA PHE A 15 -13.73 -22.51 -13.94
C PHE A 15 -12.60 -22.17 -12.96
N ALA A 16 -12.34 -23.04 -11.97
CA ALA A 16 -11.29 -22.83 -10.99
C ALA A 16 -9.88 -22.76 -11.63
N TYR A 17 -9.66 -23.39 -12.79
CA TYR A 17 -8.38 -23.36 -13.51
C TYR A 17 -8.31 -22.34 -14.65
N ALA A 18 -9.32 -21.48 -14.82
CA ALA A 18 -9.29 -20.42 -15.83
C ALA A 18 -7.98 -19.59 -15.73
N ASN A 19 -7.41 -19.23 -16.88
CA ASN A 19 -6.10 -18.55 -16.96
C ASN A 19 -6.13 -17.08 -16.56
N SER A 20 -7.28 -16.45 -16.73
CA SER A 20 -7.50 -15.07 -16.38
C SER A 20 -8.94 -14.83 -15.96
N PRO A 21 -9.23 -13.71 -15.29
CA PRO A 21 -10.61 -13.28 -15.08
C PRO A 21 -11.39 -13.15 -16.39
N GLN A 22 -10.73 -12.82 -17.50
CA GLN A 22 -11.37 -12.75 -18.81
C GLN A 22 -11.80 -14.14 -19.31
N ASP A 23 -10.95 -15.15 -19.16
CA ASP A 23 -11.27 -16.52 -19.56
C ASP A 23 -12.39 -17.11 -18.69
N TYR A 24 -12.37 -16.80 -17.39
CA TYR A 24 -13.46 -17.14 -16.47
C TYR A 24 -14.80 -16.60 -16.96
N MET A 25 -14.83 -15.30 -17.27
CA MET A 25 -16.04 -14.63 -17.76
C MET A 25 -16.47 -15.13 -19.14
N ALA A 26 -15.52 -15.39 -20.05
CA ALA A 26 -15.79 -15.95 -21.36
C ALA A 26 -16.42 -17.34 -21.25
N LEU A 27 -15.92 -18.19 -20.35
CA LEU A 27 -16.47 -19.52 -20.09
C LEU A 27 -17.94 -19.45 -19.65
N GLY A 28 -18.25 -18.55 -18.71
CA GLY A 28 -19.62 -18.33 -18.23
C GLY A 28 -20.58 -17.88 -19.33
N ARG A 29 -20.10 -17.14 -20.34
CA ARG A 29 -20.93 -16.66 -21.46
C ARG A 29 -21.28 -17.71 -22.50
N THR A 30 -20.61 -18.88 -22.48
CA THR A 30 -20.82 -19.91 -23.51
C THR A 30 -22.16 -20.64 -23.38
N SER A 31 -22.75 -20.74 -22.18
CA SER A 31 -24.09 -21.29 -21.99
C SER A 31 -24.69 -20.89 -20.64
N ARG A 32 -26.03 -20.92 -20.53
CA ARG A 32 -26.75 -20.61 -19.28
C ARG A 32 -26.34 -21.53 -18.12
N ARG A 33 -26.12 -22.83 -18.37
CA ARG A 33 -25.69 -23.77 -17.32
C ARG A 33 -24.32 -23.38 -16.75
N LEU A 34 -23.38 -23.02 -17.62
CA LEU A 34 -22.04 -22.60 -17.23
C LEU A 34 -22.06 -21.26 -16.51
N GLN A 35 -22.91 -20.32 -16.94
CA GLN A 35 -23.13 -19.06 -16.23
C GLN A 35 -23.60 -19.27 -14.79
N VAL A 36 -24.60 -20.13 -14.59
CA VAL A 36 -25.16 -20.42 -13.25
C VAL A 36 -24.11 -21.06 -12.34
N LEU A 37 -23.36 -22.04 -12.85
CA LEU A 37 -22.32 -22.72 -12.07
C LEU A 37 -21.12 -21.80 -11.78
N GLY A 38 -20.69 -21.00 -12.76
CA GLY A 38 -19.62 -20.02 -12.59
C GLY A 38 -19.97 -18.96 -11.56
N ASN A 39 -21.21 -18.47 -11.55
CA ASN A 39 -21.63 -17.43 -10.59
C ASN A 39 -21.74 -17.94 -9.14
N ALA A 40 -21.55 -19.23 -8.87
CA ALA A 40 -21.59 -19.76 -7.52
C ALA A 40 -20.39 -19.23 -6.69
N PRO A 41 -20.61 -18.74 -5.45
CA PRO A 41 -19.51 -18.21 -4.61
C PRO A 41 -18.34 -19.17 -4.41
N ALA A 42 -18.61 -20.46 -4.23
CA ALA A 42 -17.57 -21.48 -4.11
C ALA A 42 -16.70 -21.61 -5.38
N CYS A 43 -17.29 -21.38 -6.56
CA CYS A 43 -16.57 -21.40 -7.84
C CYS A 43 -15.68 -20.15 -7.98
N HIS A 44 -16.18 -18.98 -7.58
CA HIS A 44 -15.39 -17.75 -7.52
C HIS A 44 -14.18 -17.90 -6.59
N LEU A 45 -14.39 -18.42 -5.38
CA LEU A 45 -13.32 -18.68 -4.42
C LEU A 45 -12.29 -19.66 -4.96
N ALA A 46 -12.73 -20.78 -5.54
CA ALA A 46 -11.83 -21.78 -6.12
C ALA A 46 -10.97 -21.19 -7.24
N PHE A 47 -11.57 -20.35 -8.11
CA PHE A 47 -10.80 -19.62 -9.11
C PHE A 47 -9.79 -18.67 -8.47
N LEU A 48 -10.18 -17.86 -7.49
CA LEU A 48 -9.24 -16.96 -6.83
C LEU A 48 -8.10 -17.72 -6.13
N TYR A 49 -8.37 -18.84 -5.47
CA TYR A 49 -7.33 -19.63 -4.81
C TYR A 49 -6.30 -20.15 -5.80
N ASN A 50 -6.76 -20.70 -6.93
CA ASN A 50 -5.88 -21.20 -7.98
C ASN A 50 -5.21 -20.06 -8.78
N TYR A 51 -5.90 -18.94 -8.97
CA TYR A 51 -5.36 -17.76 -9.65
C TYR A 51 -4.25 -17.12 -8.82
N PHE A 52 -4.41 -17.11 -7.50
CA PHE A 52 -3.43 -16.62 -6.53
C PHE A 52 -2.51 -17.71 -5.98
N ASP A 53 -2.47 -18.88 -6.60
CA ASP A 53 -1.53 -19.93 -6.24
C ASP A 53 -0.08 -19.42 -6.43
N ALA A 54 0.79 -19.75 -5.48
CA ALA A 54 2.15 -19.21 -5.40
C ALA A 54 3.00 -19.56 -6.64
N ASP A 55 2.68 -20.68 -7.28
CA ASP A 55 3.39 -21.20 -8.44
C ASP A 55 2.88 -20.65 -9.78
N ARG A 56 1.76 -19.92 -9.77
CA ARG A 56 1.19 -19.35 -10.99
C ARG A 56 1.77 -17.97 -11.28
N PRO A 57 2.32 -17.73 -12.49
CA PRO A 57 2.72 -16.39 -12.88
C PRO A 57 1.48 -15.51 -13.05
N ILE A 58 1.35 -14.50 -12.20
CA ILE A 58 0.29 -13.50 -12.33
C ILE A 58 0.84 -12.34 -13.14
N TYR A 59 0.28 -12.14 -14.33
CA TYR A 59 0.71 -11.07 -15.21
C TYR A 59 0.15 -9.73 -14.70
N LYS A 60 1.03 -8.74 -14.49
CA LYS A 60 0.64 -7.39 -14.05
C LYS A 60 -0.48 -6.76 -14.90
N ARG A 61 -0.51 -7.09 -16.20
CA ARG A 61 -1.56 -6.63 -17.14
C ARG A 61 -2.97 -7.06 -16.74
N ASP A 62 -3.10 -8.13 -15.96
CA ASP A 62 -4.39 -8.66 -15.54
C ASP A 62 -4.87 -8.04 -14.22
N TYR A 63 -4.03 -7.32 -13.48
CA TYR A 63 -4.43 -6.68 -12.22
C TYR A 63 -5.67 -5.80 -12.33
N PRO A 64 -5.83 -4.91 -13.34
CA PRO A 64 -7.05 -4.11 -13.45
C PRO A 64 -8.31 -4.98 -13.58
N ARG A 65 -8.24 -6.03 -14.42
CA ARG A 65 -9.35 -6.95 -14.65
C ARG A 65 -9.64 -7.83 -13.44
N LEU A 66 -8.60 -8.19 -12.69
CA LEU A 66 -8.73 -8.96 -11.47
C LEU A 66 -9.42 -8.16 -10.37
N VAL A 67 -8.99 -6.91 -10.13
CA VAL A 67 -9.62 -6.04 -9.14
C VAL A 67 -11.09 -5.77 -9.54
N GLN A 68 -11.35 -5.53 -10.83
CA GLN A 68 -12.71 -5.42 -11.36
C GLN A 68 -13.52 -6.69 -11.16
N TRP A 69 -12.94 -7.86 -11.40
CA TRP A 69 -13.64 -9.14 -11.27
C TRP A 69 -13.98 -9.43 -9.81
N ILE A 70 -13.05 -9.23 -8.86
CA ILE A 70 -13.30 -9.34 -7.41
C ILE A 70 -14.39 -8.35 -7.02
N ALA A 71 -14.29 -7.12 -7.54
CA ALA A 71 -15.31 -6.10 -7.38
C ALA A 71 -16.60 -6.38 -8.18
N SER A 72 -16.75 -7.48 -8.91
CA SER A 72 -17.99 -7.82 -9.62
C SER A 72 -18.68 -9.05 -9.04
N THR A 73 -17.91 -9.91 -8.37
CA THR A 73 -18.42 -11.18 -7.83
C THR A 73 -18.97 -11.05 -6.41
N GLY A 74 -18.64 -9.97 -5.69
CA GLY A 74 -19.03 -9.80 -4.29
C GLY A 74 -18.45 -10.87 -3.36
N VAL A 75 -17.51 -11.67 -3.87
CA VAL A 75 -16.92 -12.76 -3.10
C VAL A 75 -15.96 -12.17 -2.08
N GLU A 76 -16.05 -12.62 -0.83
CA GLU A 76 -15.06 -12.28 0.20
C GLU A 76 -13.85 -13.19 0.03
N PRO A 77 -12.72 -12.67 -0.47
CA PRO A 77 -11.52 -13.45 -0.75
C PRO A 77 -10.77 -13.71 0.56
N ILE A 78 -11.25 -14.68 1.34
CA ILE A 78 -10.67 -15.05 2.63
C ILE A 78 -9.54 -16.03 2.35
N GLY A 79 -8.27 -15.60 2.42
CA GLY A 79 -7.15 -16.51 2.21
C GLY A 79 -5.77 -15.86 2.21
N HIS A 80 -4.80 -16.51 2.86
CA HIS A 80 -3.43 -16.02 2.94
C HIS A 80 -2.74 -15.93 1.56
N THR A 81 -3.05 -16.82 0.62
CA THR A 81 -2.54 -16.76 -0.77
C THR A 81 -3.10 -15.57 -1.55
N MET A 82 -4.40 -15.30 -1.41
CA MET A 82 -5.05 -14.15 -2.05
C MET A 82 -4.46 -12.83 -1.55
N THR A 83 -4.21 -12.75 -0.23
CA THR A 83 -3.68 -11.52 0.37
C THR A 83 -2.23 -11.26 -0.05
N LYS A 84 -1.38 -12.30 -0.15
CA LYS A 84 -0.02 -12.19 -0.72
C LYS A 84 -0.02 -11.52 -2.10
N THR A 85 -1.03 -11.81 -2.92
CA THR A 85 -1.12 -11.18 -4.24
C THR A 85 -1.71 -9.78 -4.19
N ALA A 86 -2.71 -9.51 -3.34
CA ALA A 86 -3.24 -8.16 -3.16
C ALA A 86 -2.14 -7.14 -2.77
N ARG A 87 -1.09 -7.59 -2.07
CA ARG A 87 0.13 -6.79 -1.78
C ARG A 87 0.89 -6.33 -3.03
N ARG A 88 0.77 -7.05 -4.15
CA ARG A 88 1.43 -6.73 -5.44
C ARG A 88 0.60 -5.79 -6.31
N ILE A 89 -0.67 -5.58 -5.99
CA ILE A 89 -1.58 -4.73 -6.77
C ILE A 89 -1.35 -3.26 -6.39
N PRO A 90 -1.04 -2.38 -7.37
CA PRO A 90 -0.88 -0.95 -7.14
C PRO A 90 -2.12 -0.31 -6.52
N THR A 91 -1.91 0.58 -5.55
CA THR A 91 -2.97 1.36 -4.87
C THR A 91 -3.91 2.04 -5.87
N GLN A 92 -3.37 2.63 -6.94
CA GLN A 92 -4.18 3.34 -7.94
C GLN A 92 -5.25 2.46 -8.61
N LEU A 93 -5.03 1.14 -8.73
CA LEU A 93 -6.04 0.25 -9.31
C LEU A 93 -7.24 0.08 -8.38
N PHE A 94 -7.03 0.08 -7.07
CA PHE A 94 -8.13 0.09 -6.09
C PHE A 94 -8.89 1.40 -6.13
N VAL A 95 -8.20 2.54 -6.21
CA VAL A 95 -8.81 3.88 -6.35
C VAL A 95 -9.70 3.93 -7.60
N ASN A 96 -9.16 3.54 -8.77
CA ASN A 96 -9.87 3.56 -10.04
C ASN A 96 -11.14 2.69 -10.02
N VAL A 97 -11.08 1.53 -9.37
CA VAL A 97 -12.24 0.63 -9.26
C VAL A 97 -13.26 1.17 -8.26
N PHE A 98 -12.81 1.69 -7.12
CA PHE A 98 -13.71 2.19 -6.08
C PHE A 98 -14.52 3.42 -6.53
N GLN A 99 -13.91 4.31 -7.31
CA GLN A 99 -14.56 5.52 -7.83
C GLN A 99 -15.49 5.25 -9.02
N ASN A 100 -15.52 4.04 -9.58
CA ASN A 100 -16.36 3.76 -10.73
C ASN A 100 -17.80 3.45 -10.28
N PRO A 101 -18.80 4.22 -10.73
CA PRO A 101 -20.20 4.00 -10.35
C PRO A 101 -20.72 2.60 -10.74
N ARG A 102 -20.16 1.98 -11.79
CA ARG A 102 -20.56 0.63 -12.23
C ARG A 102 -20.25 -0.46 -11.20
N TRP A 103 -19.40 -0.18 -10.21
CA TRP A 103 -18.92 -1.14 -9.23
C TRP A 103 -19.22 -0.69 -7.78
N ALA A 104 -20.20 0.21 -7.61
CA ALA A 104 -20.53 0.89 -6.35
C ALA A 104 -21.11 0.00 -5.24
N ASP A 105 -21.48 -1.25 -5.52
CA ASP A 105 -22.00 -2.17 -4.50
C ASP A 105 -20.92 -3.11 -3.92
N ILE A 106 -19.71 -3.12 -4.48
CA ILE A 106 -18.76 -4.21 -4.24
C ILE A 106 -17.39 -3.65 -3.87
N ASN A 107 -16.89 -4.05 -2.69
CA ASN A 107 -15.73 -3.41 -2.08
C ASN A 107 -14.47 -4.30 -2.15
N PRO A 108 -13.59 -4.16 -3.16
CA PRO A 108 -12.36 -4.96 -3.27
C PRO A 108 -11.38 -4.70 -2.10
N LEU A 109 -11.61 -3.67 -1.29
CA LEU A 109 -10.82 -3.39 -0.08
C LEU A 109 -11.00 -4.49 0.98
N VAL A 110 -12.04 -5.32 0.86
CA VAL A 110 -12.24 -6.50 1.72
C VAL A 110 -11.04 -7.47 1.69
N LEU A 111 -10.27 -7.48 0.60
CA LEU A 111 -9.02 -8.25 0.44
C LEU A 111 -8.02 -8.06 1.58
N PHE A 112 -8.07 -6.90 2.25
CA PHE A 112 -7.13 -6.57 3.30
C PHE A 112 -7.62 -6.97 4.70
N ARG A 113 -8.92 -7.23 4.88
CA ARG A 113 -9.52 -7.53 6.20
C ARG A 113 -8.90 -8.76 6.86
N SER A 114 -8.61 -9.82 6.09
CA SER A 114 -8.11 -11.08 6.65
C SER A 114 -6.70 -11.02 7.23
N GLU A 115 -5.89 -10.02 6.88
CA GLU A 115 -4.53 -9.84 7.43
C GLU A 115 -4.44 -8.69 8.45
N CYS A 116 -5.50 -7.90 8.59
CA CYS A 116 -5.51 -6.86 9.60
C CYS A 116 -5.62 -7.48 10.99
N VAL A 117 -4.76 -7.00 11.88
CA VAL A 117 -4.82 -7.35 13.30
C VAL A 117 -5.77 -6.36 13.97
N SER A 118 -6.74 -6.87 14.73
CA SER A 118 -7.63 -6.04 15.54
C SER A 118 -6.88 -5.39 16.70
N GLY A 119 -7.12 -4.11 16.93
CA GLY A 119 -6.45 -3.34 17.97
C GLY A 119 -6.76 -1.84 17.85
N GLN A 120 -6.23 -1.02 18.75
CA GLN A 120 -6.27 0.42 18.58
C GLN A 120 -4.96 0.89 17.95
N TYR A 121 -5.06 1.42 16.75
CA TYR A 121 -3.92 1.95 16.01
C TYR A 121 -4.08 3.45 15.84
N THR A 122 -3.00 4.19 16.08
CA THR A 122 -3.00 5.65 15.92
C THR A 122 -1.76 6.10 15.17
N VAL A 123 -1.95 6.93 14.16
CA VAL A 123 -0.87 7.71 13.55
C VAL A 123 -0.81 9.05 14.27
N PRO A 124 0.26 9.38 15.01
CA PRO A 124 0.33 10.59 15.81
C PRO A 124 0.33 11.86 14.95
N SER A 125 -0.10 12.98 15.54
CA SER A 125 0.04 14.34 14.99
C SER A 125 0.92 15.18 15.92
N VAL A 126 1.70 16.10 15.35
CA VAL A 126 2.53 17.04 16.12
C VAL A 126 1.84 18.42 16.30
N LEU A 127 0.83 18.74 15.50
CA LEU A 127 0.36 20.13 15.31
C LEU A 127 -0.44 20.75 16.46
N ASP A 128 -1.11 19.97 17.29
CA ASP A 128 -1.90 20.48 18.42
C ASP A 128 -1.87 19.37 19.47
N ASP A 129 -1.41 19.68 20.70
CA ASP A 129 -1.32 18.81 21.89
C ASP A 129 -1.40 17.31 21.58
N HIS A 130 -0.31 16.55 21.74
CA HIS A 130 -0.06 15.10 21.52
C HIS A 130 -1.21 14.05 21.70
N THR A 131 -2.41 14.50 22.04
CA THR A 131 -3.68 13.83 22.28
C THR A 131 -4.50 13.42 21.03
N LEU A 132 -4.37 14.08 19.87
CA LEU A 132 -5.25 13.77 18.71
C LEU A 132 -4.51 13.20 17.48
N PRO A 133 -4.78 11.94 17.08
CA PRO A 133 -4.07 11.30 15.97
C PRO A 133 -4.59 11.75 14.59
N LEU A 134 -3.72 11.67 13.56
CA LEU A 134 -4.08 11.85 12.14
C LEU A 134 -5.04 10.76 11.65
N VAL A 135 -4.76 9.53 12.07
CA VAL A 135 -5.56 8.34 11.77
C VAL A 135 -5.76 7.56 13.06
N ARG A 136 -6.99 7.16 13.36
CA ARG A 136 -7.34 6.19 14.40
C ARG A 136 -8.06 5.02 13.77
N ALA A 137 -7.62 3.79 14.01
CA ALA A 137 -8.23 2.62 13.37
C ALA A 137 -8.42 1.46 14.33
N ARG A 138 -9.41 0.60 14.02
CA ARG A 138 -9.70 -0.62 14.78
C ARG A 138 -8.94 -1.84 14.30
N GLN A 139 -8.45 -1.79 13.06
CA GLN A 139 -7.65 -2.86 12.50
C GLN A 139 -6.56 -2.27 11.62
N ALA A 140 -5.39 -2.91 11.62
CA ALA A 140 -4.29 -2.49 10.78
C ALA A 140 -3.47 -3.67 10.27
N SER A 141 -2.91 -3.49 9.09
CA SER A 141 -1.88 -4.37 8.52
C SER A 141 -0.80 -3.53 7.84
N ARG A 142 0.39 -4.11 7.71
CA ARG A 142 1.49 -3.52 6.93
C ARG A 142 1.87 -4.45 5.79
N HIS A 143 2.01 -3.89 4.60
CA HIS A 143 2.31 -4.63 3.38
C HIS A 143 3.52 -4.04 2.67
N ARG A 144 4.39 -4.93 2.20
CA ARG A 144 5.42 -4.57 1.22
C ARG A 144 4.77 -4.54 -0.16
N LEU A 145 4.89 -3.41 -0.84
CA LEU A 145 4.52 -3.30 -2.24
C LEU A 145 5.61 -3.98 -3.06
N ILE A 146 5.25 -5.02 -3.79
CA ILE A 146 6.20 -5.81 -4.57
C ILE A 146 5.93 -5.58 -6.06
N GLU A 147 6.97 -5.21 -6.79
CA GLU A 147 6.96 -5.07 -8.23
C GLU A 147 8.16 -5.78 -8.84
N ASN A 148 7.94 -6.67 -9.81
CA ASN A 148 9.02 -7.47 -10.43
C ASN A 148 9.86 -8.27 -9.40
N ASN A 149 9.20 -8.82 -8.37
CA ASN A 149 9.85 -9.49 -7.23
C ASN A 149 10.75 -8.60 -6.36
N GLU A 150 10.70 -7.27 -6.56
CA GLU A 150 11.42 -6.31 -5.75
C GLU A 150 10.44 -5.52 -4.89
N ILE A 151 10.82 -5.25 -3.64
CA ILE A 151 10.02 -4.39 -2.77
C ILE A 151 10.22 -2.94 -3.26
N ARG A 152 9.12 -2.25 -3.60
CA ARG A 152 9.10 -0.88 -4.13
C ARG A 152 8.58 0.16 -3.14
N GLY A 153 7.95 -0.29 -2.06
CA GLY A 153 7.50 0.59 -0.99
C GLY A 153 6.73 -0.16 0.08
N VAL A 154 6.14 0.60 0.99
CA VAL A 154 5.26 0.09 2.05
C VAL A 154 3.89 0.72 1.91
N ARG A 155 2.86 -0.09 2.18
CA ARG A 155 1.48 0.34 2.33
C ARG A 155 1.00 -0.14 3.69
N ARG A 156 0.72 0.78 4.60
CA ARG A 156 -0.05 0.51 5.81
C ARG A 156 -1.52 0.58 5.43
N VAL A 157 -2.29 -0.42 5.81
CA VAL A 157 -3.74 -0.47 5.57
C VAL A 157 -4.42 -0.39 6.91
N TYR A 158 -5.31 0.58 7.05
CA TYR A 158 -6.15 0.75 8.23
C TYR A 158 -7.59 0.51 7.83
N LEU A 159 -8.35 -0.15 8.70
CA LEU A 159 -9.76 -0.42 8.49
C LEU A 159 -10.60 0.14 9.63
N ASP A 160 -11.84 0.47 9.29
CA ASP A 160 -12.82 1.05 10.22
C ASP A 160 -12.18 2.24 10.95
N ALA A 161 -11.69 3.20 10.16
CA ALA A 161 -10.76 4.24 10.58
C ALA A 161 -11.44 5.62 10.64
N GLU A 162 -11.06 6.42 11.63
CA GLU A 162 -11.34 7.85 11.71
C GLU A 162 -10.11 8.61 11.22
N VAL A 163 -10.29 9.50 10.25
CA VAL A 163 -9.22 10.32 9.68
C VAL A 163 -9.53 11.78 9.88
N ARG A 164 -8.54 12.53 10.34
CA ARG A 164 -8.65 13.98 10.53
C ARG A 164 -8.42 14.70 9.21
N MET A 165 -9.44 15.43 8.76
CA MET A 165 -9.37 16.25 7.53
C MET A 165 -8.77 17.62 7.81
N ASP A 166 -9.21 18.25 8.89
CA ASP A 166 -8.65 19.50 9.41
C ASP A 166 -8.80 19.55 10.95
N ARG A 167 -8.61 20.71 11.58
CA ARG A 167 -8.72 20.85 13.05
C ARG A 167 -10.09 20.44 13.61
N ASN A 168 -11.16 20.65 12.85
CA ASN A 168 -12.54 20.50 13.31
C ASN A 168 -13.29 19.38 12.57
N GLN A 169 -12.77 18.92 11.43
CA GLN A 169 -13.41 17.95 10.56
C GLN A 169 -12.71 16.60 10.64
N LYS A 170 -13.53 15.57 10.82
CA LYS A 170 -13.12 14.16 10.75
C LYS A 170 -14.07 13.39 9.86
N ILE A 171 -13.54 12.36 9.22
CA ILE A 171 -14.32 11.43 8.40
C ILE A 171 -14.12 10.01 8.91
N VAL A 172 -15.16 9.20 8.79
CA VAL A 172 -15.10 7.76 9.04
C VAL A 172 -14.93 7.06 7.69
N CYS A 173 -13.91 6.22 7.62
CA CYS A 173 -13.46 5.53 6.42
C CYS A 173 -13.57 4.01 6.64
N ASP A 174 -14.05 3.30 5.63
CA ASP A 174 -14.00 1.83 5.63
C ASP A 174 -12.57 1.33 5.56
N CYS A 175 -11.74 2.05 4.79
CA CYS A 175 -10.35 1.72 4.57
C CYS A 175 -9.50 2.97 4.34
N VAL A 176 -8.24 2.91 4.78
CA VAL A 176 -7.21 3.91 4.52
C VAL A 176 -5.96 3.21 4.04
N PHE A 177 -5.46 3.59 2.87
CA PHE A 177 -4.12 3.22 2.42
C PHE A 177 -3.16 4.35 2.73
N HIS A 178 -2.19 4.06 3.58
CA HIS A 178 -1.17 5.00 4.02
C HIS A 178 0.19 4.58 3.45
N GLN A 179 0.71 5.39 2.55
CA GLN A 179 2.02 5.20 1.90
C GLN A 179 3.02 6.23 2.45
N ILE A 180 4.22 6.32 1.88
CA ILE A 180 5.23 7.29 2.33
C ILE A 180 4.84 8.73 2.04
N ASP A 181 4.25 9.05 0.88
CA ASP A 181 3.95 10.44 0.51
C ASP A 181 2.46 10.75 0.40
N ALA A 182 1.62 9.73 0.54
CA ALA A 182 0.20 9.84 0.23
C ALA A 182 -0.66 8.98 1.15
N VAL A 183 -1.86 9.50 1.39
CA VAL A 183 -2.96 8.80 2.08
C VAL A 183 -4.16 8.75 1.13
N TYR A 184 -4.81 7.58 1.05
CA TYR A 184 -6.04 7.38 0.30
C TYR A 184 -7.10 6.88 1.26
N CYS A 185 -8.18 7.65 1.43
CA CYS A 185 -9.29 7.33 2.31
C CYS A 185 -10.50 6.95 1.48
N PHE A 186 -11.06 5.78 1.76
CA PHE A 186 -12.22 5.24 1.06
C PHE A 186 -13.44 5.35 1.98
N THR A 187 -14.43 6.12 1.56
CA THR A 187 -15.65 6.40 2.33
C THR A 187 -16.88 5.99 1.54
N VAL A 188 -17.90 5.54 2.26
CA VAL A 188 -19.24 5.29 1.73
C VAL A 188 -20.22 6.11 2.55
N LEU A 189 -20.69 7.22 1.99
CA LEU A 189 -21.62 8.14 2.64
C LEU A 189 -22.94 8.15 1.87
N ARG A 190 -24.03 7.68 2.49
CA ARG A 190 -25.37 7.62 1.85
C ARG A 190 -25.31 6.94 0.47
N ASP A 191 -24.65 5.78 0.42
CA ASP A 191 -24.41 4.99 -0.80
C ASP A 191 -23.54 5.68 -1.87
N VAL A 192 -23.00 6.88 -1.57
CA VAL A 192 -22.02 7.56 -2.42
C VAL A 192 -20.61 7.14 -2.00
N ARG A 193 -19.86 6.62 -2.96
CA ARG A 193 -18.45 6.26 -2.78
C ARG A 193 -17.56 7.43 -3.09
N GLU A 194 -16.70 7.78 -2.14
CA GLU A 194 -15.71 8.84 -2.33
C GLU A 194 -14.31 8.34 -1.97
N VAL A 195 -13.32 8.90 -2.68
CA VAL A 195 -11.92 8.70 -2.34
C VAL A 195 -11.30 10.05 -2.05
N HIS A 196 -10.89 10.26 -0.81
CA HIS A 196 -10.13 11.44 -0.42
C HIS A 196 -8.64 11.13 -0.55
N VAL A 197 -7.91 11.99 -1.23
CA VAL A 197 -6.48 11.83 -1.46
C VAL A 197 -5.74 12.94 -0.72
N GLY A 198 -4.86 12.54 0.18
CA GLY A 198 -4.04 13.44 0.97
C GLY A 198 -2.55 13.23 0.70
N ARG A 199 -1.76 14.29 0.91
CA ARG A 199 -0.29 14.26 0.92
C ARG A 199 0.20 14.34 2.36
N ILE A 200 1.14 13.48 2.71
CA ILE A 200 1.72 13.46 4.06
C ILE A 200 2.78 14.54 4.17
N LEU A 201 2.72 15.33 5.22
CA LEU A 201 3.76 16.26 5.59
C LEU A 201 4.56 15.71 6.78
N TYR A 202 5.86 16.00 6.76
CA TYR A 202 6.84 15.46 7.68
C TYR A 202 7.55 16.58 8.45
N GLN A 203 7.74 16.38 9.75
CA GLN A 203 8.36 17.33 10.65
C GLN A 203 9.53 16.67 11.35
N ASP A 204 10.67 17.36 11.37
CA ASP A 204 11.81 17.00 12.20
C ASP A 204 11.50 17.33 13.68
N GLU A 205 12.08 16.59 14.62
CA GLU A 205 11.92 16.74 16.07
C GLU A 205 12.51 18.05 16.63
N GLY A 206 12.42 19.18 15.92
CA GLY A 206 12.73 20.48 16.52
C GLY A 206 12.85 21.71 15.62
N ILE A 207 12.77 21.66 14.28
CA ILE A 207 13.20 22.83 13.47
C ILE A 207 12.38 23.13 12.21
N VAL A 208 11.83 22.14 11.49
CA VAL A 208 11.16 22.39 10.19
C VAL A 208 9.76 21.82 10.15
N SER A 209 8.75 22.70 10.11
CA SER A 209 7.31 22.37 10.18
C SER A 209 6.58 22.40 8.83
N ASP A 210 7.24 22.73 7.71
CA ASP A 210 6.54 23.05 6.44
C ASP A 210 7.09 22.33 5.20
N THR A 211 7.71 21.15 5.36
CA THR A 211 8.32 20.44 4.23
C THR A 211 7.88 19.00 4.15
N THR A 212 7.52 18.52 2.95
CA THR A 212 7.65 17.08 2.70
C THR A 212 9.12 16.71 2.71
N TRP A 213 9.46 15.51 3.19
CA TRP A 213 10.86 15.06 3.26
C TRP A 213 11.59 15.24 1.92
N SER A 214 10.90 15.03 0.80
CA SER A 214 11.44 15.19 -0.55
C SER A 214 11.81 16.63 -0.91
N SER A 215 11.19 17.63 -0.28
CA SER A 215 11.51 19.04 -0.47
C SER A 215 12.75 19.51 0.29
N LEU A 216 13.34 18.64 1.13
CA LEU A 216 14.68 18.89 1.68
C LEU A 216 15.77 18.70 0.61
N LEU A 217 15.47 18.03 -0.50
CA LEU A 217 16.45 17.56 -1.46
C LEU A 217 16.16 18.07 -2.87
N SER A 218 17.18 18.59 -3.54
CA SER A 218 17.23 18.62 -4.99
C SER A 218 17.78 17.28 -5.46
N VAL A 219 16.96 16.47 -6.13
CA VAL A 219 17.32 15.11 -6.52
C VAL A 219 17.67 15.07 -8.01
N CYS A 220 18.87 14.62 -8.35
CA CYS A 220 19.25 14.41 -9.75
C CYS A 220 18.65 13.12 -10.31
N HIS A 221 18.76 11.99 -9.59
CA HIS A 221 18.24 10.70 -10.03
C HIS A 221 17.49 9.98 -8.90
N ARG A 222 16.31 9.46 -9.20
CA ARG A 222 15.52 8.63 -8.28
C ARG A 222 15.75 7.16 -8.62
N HIS A 223 16.46 6.46 -7.75
CA HIS A 223 16.57 5.02 -7.86
C HIS A 223 15.52 4.36 -6.98
N THR A 224 14.54 3.76 -7.62
CA THR A 224 13.72 2.77 -6.92
C THR A 224 14.52 1.47 -6.93
N THR A 225 15.62 1.40 -6.17
CA THR A 225 16.34 0.13 -5.96
C THR A 225 15.43 -0.84 -5.22
N SER A 226 15.59 -2.14 -5.48
CA SER A 226 14.95 -3.16 -4.65
C SER A 226 15.22 -2.84 -3.18
N ILE A 227 14.16 -2.63 -2.41
CA ILE A 227 14.27 -2.29 -1.00
C ILE A 227 15.01 -3.44 -0.28
N GLN A 228 16.20 -3.14 0.23
CA GLN A 228 16.92 -4.05 1.12
C GLN A 228 16.24 -4.02 2.49
N VAL A 229 15.97 -5.20 3.05
CA VAL A 229 15.54 -5.33 4.44
C VAL A 229 16.75 -5.04 5.30
N MET A 230 16.71 -3.95 6.06
CA MET A 230 17.78 -3.61 7.00
C MET A 230 17.79 -4.66 8.12
N PRO A 231 18.92 -5.34 8.38
CA PRO A 231 18.99 -6.30 9.46
C PRO A 231 18.86 -5.58 10.80
N THR A 232 17.70 -5.67 11.45
CA THR A 232 17.54 -5.23 12.84
C THR A 232 18.23 -6.20 13.81
N PRO A 233 18.81 -5.70 14.92
CA PRO A 233 19.29 -6.54 16.01
C PRO A 233 18.19 -7.53 16.46
N LYS A 234 18.57 -8.80 16.65
CA LYS A 234 17.71 -10.00 16.76
C LYS A 234 16.68 -10.03 17.91
N ARG A 235 16.37 -8.91 18.58
CA ARG A 235 15.59 -8.91 19.83
C ARG A 235 14.07 -8.87 19.68
N HIS A 236 13.51 -8.60 18.49
CA HIS A 236 12.05 -8.56 18.31
C HIS A 236 11.56 -9.41 17.14
N ARG A 237 11.57 -10.74 17.30
CA ARG A 237 11.13 -11.72 16.27
C ARG A 237 9.63 -11.67 15.92
N ARG A 238 8.84 -10.72 16.46
CA ARG A 238 7.41 -10.53 16.14
C ARG A 238 7.06 -9.11 15.66
N GLN A 239 8.03 -8.21 15.56
CA GLN A 239 7.80 -6.83 15.12
C GLN A 239 8.18 -6.67 13.65
N TRP A 240 7.43 -5.84 12.94
CA TRP A 240 7.70 -5.43 11.56
C TRP A 240 9.16 -4.98 11.42
N THR A 241 9.89 -5.55 10.46
CA THR A 241 11.27 -5.14 10.20
C THR A 241 11.27 -3.84 9.40
N PRO A 242 11.91 -2.77 9.90
CA PRO A 242 12.04 -1.54 9.14
C PRO A 242 12.71 -1.83 7.80
N CYS A 243 12.26 -1.12 6.77
CA CYS A 243 12.71 -1.35 5.41
C CYS A 243 13.13 -0.05 4.76
N LEU A 244 14.09 -0.16 3.85
CA LEU A 244 14.36 0.89 2.89
C LEU A 244 13.04 1.23 2.17
N LEU A 245 12.76 2.50 1.96
CA LEU A 245 11.58 2.97 1.24
C LEU A 245 12.00 3.53 -0.12
N GLN A 246 13.13 4.23 -0.16
CA GLN A 246 13.66 4.85 -1.37
C GLN A 246 15.17 5.08 -1.26
N SER A 247 15.85 5.00 -2.40
CA SER A 247 17.23 5.47 -2.57
C SER A 247 17.27 6.61 -3.57
N LEU A 248 17.99 7.66 -3.25
CA LEU A 248 18.13 8.83 -4.11
C LEU A 248 19.60 9.03 -4.43
N GLU A 249 19.91 9.39 -5.67
CA GLU A 249 21.29 9.60 -6.13
C GLU A 249 21.55 11.05 -6.54
N GLY A 250 22.76 11.52 -6.22
CA GLY A 250 23.22 12.85 -6.56
C GLY A 250 22.33 13.93 -5.97
N CYS A 251 22.09 13.87 -4.67
CA CYS A 251 21.19 14.79 -3.98
C CYS A 251 21.94 16.03 -3.51
N THR A 252 21.29 17.18 -3.57
CA THR A 252 21.76 18.41 -2.93
C THR A 252 20.77 18.83 -1.85
N LEU A 253 21.27 19.01 -0.63
CA LEU A 253 20.46 19.45 0.49
C LEU A 253 20.07 20.92 0.32
N GLN A 254 18.78 21.22 0.30
CA GLN A 254 18.26 22.58 0.07
C GLN A 254 18.25 23.44 1.34
N ARG A 255 18.24 22.82 2.53
CA ARG A 255 18.09 23.50 3.82
C ARG A 255 19.09 22.97 4.83
N ARG A 256 19.58 23.83 5.73
CA ARG A 256 20.46 23.43 6.81
C ARG A 256 19.72 22.49 7.79
N ILE A 257 20.39 21.42 8.21
CA ILE A 257 19.92 20.50 9.25
C ILE A 257 20.83 20.64 10.46
N SER A 258 20.31 21.24 11.54
CA SER A 258 21.13 21.59 12.71
C SER A 258 21.62 20.37 13.48
N LYS A 259 20.80 19.32 13.60
CA LYS A 259 21.12 18.10 14.39
C LYS A 259 22.21 17.19 13.78
N GLY A 260 22.68 17.46 12.56
CA GLY A 260 23.71 16.65 11.89
C GLY A 260 24.88 17.44 11.31
N GLY A 261 24.96 18.75 11.57
CA GLY A 261 26.00 19.60 10.96
C GLY A 261 25.89 19.72 9.43
N LEU A 262 24.77 19.31 8.83
CA LEU A 262 24.58 19.30 7.38
C LEU A 262 24.15 20.71 6.93
N SER A 263 24.93 21.29 6.02
CA SER A 263 24.68 22.65 5.52
C SER A 263 23.89 22.63 4.22
N ALA A 264 23.07 23.66 4.00
CA ALA A 264 22.43 23.86 2.71
C ALA A 264 23.49 23.94 1.61
N GLY A 265 23.21 23.34 0.44
CA GLY A 265 24.14 23.22 -0.67
C GLY A 265 25.07 22.00 -0.61
N CYS A 266 25.15 21.28 0.51
CA CYS A 266 25.91 20.04 0.58
C CYS A 266 25.38 19.01 -0.43
N ARG A 267 26.30 18.39 -1.17
CA ARG A 267 26.00 17.32 -2.13
C ARG A 267 26.29 15.97 -1.50
N PHE A 268 25.40 15.03 -1.76
CA PHE A 268 25.46 13.64 -1.31
C PHE A 268 25.33 12.73 -2.51
N ASP A 269 26.17 11.70 -2.56
CA ASP A 269 26.09 10.69 -3.61
C ASP A 269 24.81 9.88 -3.47
N TYR A 270 24.43 9.55 -2.23
CA TYR A 270 23.23 8.81 -1.90
C TYR A 270 22.46 9.42 -0.73
N VAL A 271 21.13 9.34 -0.79
CA VAL A 271 20.26 9.50 0.38
C VAL A 271 19.35 8.30 0.49
N PHE A 272 19.42 7.59 1.61
CA PHE A 272 18.55 6.47 1.91
C PHE A 272 17.37 6.94 2.76
N VAL A 273 16.15 6.62 2.32
CA VAL A 273 14.91 6.88 3.06
C VAL A 273 14.41 5.55 3.56
N TYR A 274 14.29 5.35 4.87
CA TYR A 274 13.85 4.08 5.44
C TYR A 274 12.92 4.26 6.64
N GLU A 275 12.06 3.27 6.91
CA GLU A 275 11.30 3.25 8.16
C GLU A 275 12.27 3.11 9.33
N HIS A 276 12.08 3.90 10.38
CA HIS A 276 12.87 3.77 11.60
C HIS A 276 12.16 2.85 12.60
N VAL A 277 12.93 2.21 13.50
CA VAL A 277 12.44 1.19 14.44
C VAL A 277 11.43 1.76 15.45
N LEU A 278 11.52 3.06 15.74
CA LEU A 278 10.69 3.74 16.74
C LEU A 278 9.60 4.60 16.06
N ASP A 279 8.36 4.47 16.54
CA ASP A 279 7.18 5.35 16.33
C ASP A 279 7.01 6.02 14.96
N ASP A 280 6.42 5.33 13.96
CA ASP A 280 5.94 5.88 12.68
C ASP A 280 6.83 6.99 12.06
N THR A 281 8.15 6.86 12.26
CA THR A 281 9.16 7.80 11.78
C THR A 281 9.86 7.25 10.55
N ILE A 282 10.25 8.16 9.67
CA ILE A 282 11.17 7.85 8.58
C ILE A 282 12.54 8.45 8.89
N CYS A 283 13.60 7.74 8.54
CA CYS A 283 14.97 8.22 8.59
C CYS A 283 15.42 8.57 7.18
N LEU A 284 16.02 9.76 7.03
CA LEU A 284 16.78 10.16 5.86
C LEU A 284 18.26 10.12 6.23
N GLU A 285 18.99 9.15 5.72
CA GLU A 285 20.43 8.99 5.94
C GLU A 285 21.19 9.50 4.72
N PHE A 286 22.10 10.45 4.96
CA PHE A 286 22.85 11.15 3.92
C PHE A 286 24.24 10.54 3.82
N CYS A 287 24.62 10.08 2.63
CA CYS A 287 25.87 9.38 2.41
C CYS A 287 26.68 10.00 1.27
N ALA A 288 28.01 9.97 1.42
CA ALA A 288 28.95 10.41 0.40
C ALA A 288 30.03 9.34 0.20
N ARG A 289 30.58 9.26 -1.01
CA ARG A 289 31.69 8.36 -1.31
C ARG A 289 32.98 8.89 -0.71
N THR A 290 33.74 8.01 -0.09
CA THR A 290 35.11 8.28 0.33
C THR A 290 36.04 8.36 -0.88
N PRO A 291 37.27 8.87 -0.72
CA PRO A 291 38.29 8.78 -1.77
C PRO A 291 38.54 7.34 -2.27
N GLN A 292 38.29 6.34 -1.43
CA GLN A 292 38.40 4.91 -1.73
C GLN A 292 37.18 4.36 -2.48
N GLY A 293 36.11 5.15 -2.62
CA GLY A 293 34.88 4.80 -3.34
C GLY A 293 33.79 4.18 -2.47
N ASP A 294 34.08 3.89 -1.20
CA ASP A 294 33.14 3.35 -0.22
C ASP A 294 32.09 4.40 0.18
N LEU A 295 30.87 3.95 0.47
CA LEU A 295 29.79 4.84 0.87
C LEU A 295 29.83 5.05 2.39
N GLU A 296 30.07 6.28 2.84
CA GLU A 296 30.11 6.63 4.26
C GLU A 296 28.92 7.53 4.67
N PRO A 297 28.29 7.24 5.81
CA PRO A 297 27.24 8.10 6.36
C PRO A 297 27.84 9.43 6.84
N ARG A 298 27.20 10.53 6.45
CA ARG A 298 27.59 11.91 6.79
C ARG A 298 26.67 12.52 7.83
N GLY A 299 25.47 11.97 8.00
CA GLY A 299 24.48 12.41 8.97
C GLY A 299 23.11 11.82 8.63
N PHE A 300 22.12 12.07 9.50
CA PHE A 300 20.75 11.62 9.29
C PHE A 300 19.73 12.63 9.83
N VAL A 301 18.48 12.50 9.39
CA VAL A 301 17.31 13.20 9.93
C VAL A 301 16.21 12.19 10.20
N LEU A 302 15.62 12.27 11.39
CA LEU A 302 14.38 11.55 11.70
C LEU A 302 13.21 12.48 11.47
N MET A 303 12.22 12.01 10.73
CA MET A 303 11.02 12.78 10.44
C MET A 303 9.77 12.03 10.92
N LYS A 304 8.93 12.77 11.65
CA LYS A 304 7.61 12.34 12.11
C LYS A 304 6.54 12.84 11.14
N GLU A 305 5.55 11.99 10.88
CA GLU A 305 4.34 12.42 10.20
C GLU A 305 3.62 13.45 11.10
N PHE A 306 3.26 14.62 10.55
CA PHE A 306 2.64 15.67 11.37
C PHE A 306 1.30 16.17 10.85
N CYS A 307 1.08 16.13 9.53
CA CYS A 307 -0.14 16.62 8.90
C CYS A 307 -0.43 15.87 7.61
N ILE A 308 -1.70 15.88 7.21
CA ILE A 308 -2.13 15.46 5.88
C ILE A 308 -2.75 16.68 5.19
N VAL A 309 -2.20 17.04 4.03
CA VAL A 309 -2.79 18.06 3.15
C VAL A 309 -3.68 17.38 2.13
N TRP A 310 -4.99 17.59 2.25
CA TRP A 310 -5.98 17.01 1.35
C TRP A 310 -6.02 17.75 0.02
N LYS A 311 -6.17 16.99 -1.07
CA LYS A 311 -6.47 17.57 -2.38
C LYS A 311 -7.91 18.06 -2.37
N SER A 312 -8.10 19.34 -2.70
CA SER A 312 -9.38 19.97 -2.97
C SER A 312 -10.01 19.44 -4.26
#